data_AF-A0A817P1J3-F1
#
_entry.id   AF-A0A817P1J3-F1
#
_cell.length_a   1.000
_cell.length_b   1.000
_cell.length_c   1.000
_cell.angle_alpha   90.00
_cell.angle_beta   90.00
_cell.angle_gamma   90.00
#
_symmetry.space_group_name_H-M   'P 1'
#
loop_
_entity.id
_entity.type
_entity.pdbx_description
1 polymer ?
#
loop_
_entity_poly.entity_id
_entity_poly.type
_entity_poly.pdbx_seq_one_letter_code
_entity_poly.pdbx_strand_id
1 'polypeptide(L)'
;MDKLRKEVGGNAGVPFVDLNDINGYKRVKWDTNAPKWRIAIHGINLEGFCSNTKCEAYGKRVIIGIGMKIFDLLGDADPSTTKCPMCKQYVEPTTCGFSNCYWRWEGSKQLPGQPPMRCSGDWKAADDAYHYFDQTLKGTAATSGT
;
A
#
# COMPACT_ATOMS: atom_id res chain seq x y z
N MET A 1 -2.48 -35.80 -30.32
CA MET A 1 -3.84 -35.24 -30.24
C MET A 1 -4.28 -35.53 -28.81
N ASP A 2 -4.25 -34.65 -27.81
CA ASP A 2 -4.32 -33.20 -27.82
C ASP A 2 -3.39 -32.58 -26.76
N LYS A 3 -2.84 -31.43 -27.14
CA LYS A 3 -1.92 -30.63 -26.34
C LYS A 3 -2.68 -29.90 -25.23
N LEU A 4 -2.20 -30.08 -24.01
CA LEU A 4 -2.06 -29.07 -22.96
C LEU A 4 -3.03 -27.87 -23.08
N ARG A 5 -4.14 -27.89 -22.34
CA ARG A 5 -4.83 -26.65 -21.95
C ARG A 5 -3.82 -25.81 -21.17
N LYS A 6 -3.33 -24.74 -21.79
CA LYS A 6 -2.54 -23.71 -21.12
C LYS A 6 -3.53 -22.88 -20.32
N GLU A 7 -3.64 -23.14 -19.01
CA GLU A 7 -4.32 -22.22 -18.11
C GLU A 7 -3.54 -20.91 -18.12
N VAL A 8 -4.14 -19.85 -18.66
CA VAL A 8 -3.61 -18.50 -18.58
C VAL A 8 -3.87 -18.01 -17.15
N GLY A 9 -3.04 -18.46 -16.22
CA GLY A 9 -3.04 -18.01 -14.82
C GLY A 9 -2.38 -16.65 -14.70
N GLY A 10 -3.06 -15.58 -15.14
CA GLY A 10 -2.65 -14.21 -14.90
C GLY A 10 -2.90 -13.84 -13.44
N ASN A 11 -1.95 -14.12 -12.56
CA ASN A 11 -2.01 -13.70 -11.17
C ASN A 11 -1.61 -12.21 -11.08
N ALA A 12 -2.54 -11.31 -11.44
CA ALA A 12 -2.33 -9.86 -11.49
C ALA A 12 -2.53 -9.18 -10.12
N GLY A 13 -2.30 -9.90 -9.02
CA GLY A 13 -2.36 -9.32 -7.67
C GLY A 13 -0.99 -8.79 -7.25
N VAL A 14 -0.93 -7.54 -6.79
CA VAL A 14 0.27 -7.00 -6.12
C VAL A 14 0.16 -7.20 -4.61
N PRO A 15 1.26 -7.54 -3.91
CA PRO A 15 1.27 -7.62 -2.45
C PRO A 15 1.00 -6.24 -1.82
N PHE A 16 -0.20 -6.05 -1.29
CA PHE A 16 -0.61 -4.83 -0.61
C PHE A 16 -1.27 -5.13 0.73
N VAL A 17 -1.39 -4.12 1.60
CA VAL A 17 -2.06 -4.26 2.89
C VAL A 17 -3.54 -4.60 2.72
N ASP A 18 -4.11 -5.40 3.63
CA ASP A 18 -5.55 -5.67 3.63
C ASP A 18 -6.29 -4.47 4.24
N LEU A 19 -6.95 -3.68 3.40
CA LEU A 19 -7.67 -2.48 3.83
C LEU A 19 -8.98 -2.79 4.60
N ASN A 20 -9.38 -4.07 4.70
CA ASN A 20 -10.45 -4.50 5.60
C ASN A 20 -9.96 -4.67 7.05
N ASP A 21 -8.65 -4.79 7.27
CA ASP A 21 -8.11 -4.98 8.61
C ASP A 21 -8.12 -3.67 9.40
N ILE A 22 -9.23 -3.44 10.09
CA ILE A 22 -9.41 -2.29 10.97
C ILE A 22 -8.39 -2.25 12.12
N ASN A 23 -7.84 -3.39 12.53
CA ASN A 23 -6.84 -3.43 13.60
C ASN A 23 -5.50 -2.89 13.11
N GLY A 24 -5.22 -3.07 11.81
CA GLY A 24 -4.09 -2.48 11.12
C GLY A 24 -4.22 -0.97 10.92
N TYR A 25 -5.42 -0.39 10.97
CA TYR A 25 -5.63 1.04 10.77
C TYR A 25 -5.25 1.85 12.03
N LYS A 26 -4.14 2.59 11.95
CA LYS A 26 -3.56 3.37 13.05
C LYS A 26 -3.61 4.86 12.75
N ARG A 27 -3.68 5.66 13.81
CA ARG A 27 -3.58 7.12 13.79
C ARG A 27 -2.36 7.55 14.60
N VAL A 28 -1.48 8.36 14.02
CA VAL A 28 -0.31 8.93 14.71
C VAL A 28 -0.30 10.45 14.57
N LYS A 29 0.05 11.13 15.67
CA LYS A 29 0.19 12.58 15.69
C LYS A 29 1.39 13.01 14.85
N TRP A 30 1.35 14.24 14.36
CA TRP A 30 2.47 14.85 13.65
C TRP A 30 3.71 14.96 14.54
N ASP A 31 4.86 14.69 13.92
CA ASP A 31 6.18 14.84 14.54
C ASP A 31 7.00 15.83 13.70
N THR A 32 7.45 16.91 14.33
CA THR A 32 8.28 17.94 13.70
C THR A 32 9.69 17.46 13.38
N ASN A 33 10.10 16.31 13.93
CA ASN A 33 11.39 15.68 13.71
C ASN A 33 11.33 14.50 12.73
N ALA A 34 10.19 14.32 12.03
CA ALA A 34 10.06 13.28 11.03
C ALA A 34 11.18 13.38 9.97
N PRO A 35 11.80 12.26 9.57
CA PRO A 35 12.86 12.31 8.55
C PRO A 35 12.29 12.76 7.21
N LYS A 36 13.15 13.34 6.36
CA LYS A 36 12.74 13.95 5.07
C LYS A 36 11.98 13.00 4.14
N TRP A 37 12.21 11.70 4.24
CA TRP A 37 11.50 10.67 3.46
C TRP A 37 10.16 10.22 4.07
N ARG A 38 9.72 10.82 5.18
CA ARG A 38 8.45 10.55 5.88
C ARG A 38 7.56 11.79 5.97
N ILE A 39 7.70 12.74 5.04
CA ILE A 39 6.80 13.90 4.96
C ILE A 39 5.53 13.48 4.23
N ALA A 40 4.39 13.56 4.92
CA ALA A 40 3.07 13.32 4.34
C ALA A 40 2.46 14.60 3.75
N ILE A 41 1.51 14.42 2.83
CA ILE A 41 0.67 15.50 2.29
C ILE A 41 -0.81 15.23 2.57
N HIS A 42 -1.67 16.21 2.33
CA HIS A 42 -3.12 15.98 2.39
C HIS A 42 -3.58 15.01 1.30
N GLY A 43 -4.50 14.11 1.64
CA GLY A 43 -5.02 13.08 0.74
C GLY A 43 -4.29 11.76 0.89
N ILE A 44 -4.09 11.05 -0.23
CA ILE A 44 -3.48 9.72 -0.29
C ILE A 44 -1.96 9.86 -0.18
N ASN A 45 -1.37 9.01 0.66
CA ASN A 45 0.06 8.86 0.83
C ASN A 45 0.39 7.37 0.72
N LEU A 46 1.10 6.95 -0.32
CA LEU A 46 1.56 5.57 -0.45
C LEU A 46 2.86 5.36 0.33
N GLU A 47 3.12 4.12 0.74
CA GLU A 47 4.36 3.79 1.43
C GLU A 47 5.00 2.52 0.88
N GLY A 48 6.33 2.54 0.80
CA GLY A 48 7.15 1.41 0.36
C GLY A 48 8.60 1.60 0.77
N PHE A 49 9.45 0.63 0.46
CA PHE A 49 10.87 0.67 0.84
C PHE A 49 11.73 1.16 -0.32
N CYS A 50 12.64 2.10 -0.05
CA CYS A 50 13.59 2.53 -1.08
C CYS A 50 14.66 1.43 -1.29
N SER A 51 14.81 0.98 -2.54
CA SER A 51 15.78 -0.04 -2.94
C SER A 51 17.12 0.52 -3.46
N ASN A 52 17.23 1.84 -3.61
CA ASN A 52 18.43 2.48 -4.12
C ASN A 52 19.53 2.53 -3.05
N THR A 53 20.58 1.73 -3.20
CA THR A 53 21.72 1.62 -2.25
C THR A 53 22.48 2.93 -2.04
N LYS A 54 22.36 3.90 -2.95
CA LYS A 54 23.00 5.23 -2.84
C LYS A 54 22.12 6.28 -2.17
N CYS A 55 20.87 5.95 -1.85
CA CYS A 55 19.91 6.87 -1.26
C CYS A 55 20.05 6.91 0.27
N GLU A 56 19.91 8.08 0.89
CA GLU A 56 19.88 8.19 2.36
C GLU A 56 18.70 7.42 2.99
N ALA A 57 17.64 7.18 2.22
CA ALA A 57 16.49 6.40 2.63
C ALA A 57 16.61 4.90 2.25
N TYR A 58 17.78 4.42 1.81
CA TYR A 58 17.96 3.01 1.42
C TYR A 58 17.51 2.05 2.54
N GLY A 59 16.67 1.07 2.18
CA GLY A 59 16.10 0.10 3.12
C GLY A 59 15.14 0.71 4.14
N LYS A 60 14.82 2.01 4.04
CA LYS A 60 13.83 2.69 4.88
C LYS A 60 12.50 2.77 4.15
N ARG A 61 11.43 2.71 4.95
CA ARG A 61 10.06 2.97 4.47
C ARG A 61 9.92 4.47 4.22
N VAL A 62 9.47 4.83 3.03
CA VAL A 62 9.28 6.23 2.59
C VAL A 62 7.81 6.51 2.33
N ILE A 63 7.41 7.77 2.52
CA ILE A 63 6.08 8.27 2.16
C ILE A 63 6.13 8.90 0.77
N ILE A 64 5.17 8.53 -0.07
CA ILE A 64 4.98 8.99 -1.44
C ILE A 64 3.65 9.73 -1.49
N GLY A 65 3.71 11.06 -1.57
CA GLY A 65 2.52 11.90 -1.62
C GLY A 65 1.80 11.78 -2.97
N ILE A 66 0.59 11.22 -2.96
CA ILE A 66 -0.26 11.07 -4.15
C ILE A 66 -1.31 12.19 -4.22
N GLY A 67 -1.84 12.62 -3.08
CA GLY A 67 -2.75 13.75 -2.96
C GLY A 67 -4.23 13.39 -3.05
N MET A 68 -5.07 14.37 -3.38
CA MET A 68 -6.52 14.25 -3.46
C MET A 68 -6.95 13.76 -4.85
N LYS A 69 -6.93 12.45 -5.07
CA LYS A 69 -7.38 11.84 -6.34
C LYS A 69 -7.77 10.38 -6.18
N ILE A 70 -8.36 9.81 -7.22
CA ILE A 70 -8.44 8.36 -7.40
C ILE A 70 -7.05 7.87 -7.82
N PHE A 71 -6.64 6.72 -7.28
CA PHE A 71 -5.37 6.09 -7.62
C PHE A 71 -5.58 4.58 -7.72
N ASP A 72 -5.39 4.03 -8.92
CA ASP A 72 -5.40 2.59 -9.17
C ASP A 72 -4.00 2.04 -8.93
N LEU A 73 -3.84 1.15 -7.95
CA LEU A 73 -2.53 0.57 -7.64
C LEU A 73 -1.94 -0.24 -8.80
N LEU A 74 -2.75 -0.89 -9.63
CA LEU A 74 -2.27 -1.70 -10.76
C LEU A 74 -2.06 -0.86 -12.02
N GLY A 75 -2.88 0.17 -12.21
CA GLY A 75 -2.85 1.03 -13.39
C GLY A 75 -1.92 2.23 -13.27
N ASP A 76 -1.85 2.83 -12.08
CA ASP A 76 -1.18 4.12 -11.87
C ASP A 76 0.17 3.99 -11.16
N ALA A 77 0.48 2.87 -10.48
CA ALA A 77 1.76 2.71 -9.77
C ALA A 77 2.90 2.38 -10.73
N ASP A 78 3.70 3.40 -11.06
CA ASP A 78 4.78 3.27 -12.04
C ASP A 78 5.97 4.19 -11.70
N PRO A 79 7.10 4.09 -12.43
CA PRO A 79 8.27 4.93 -12.20
C PRO A 79 8.06 6.43 -12.38
N SER A 80 6.90 6.89 -12.84
CA SER A 80 6.51 8.29 -12.97
C SER A 80 5.74 8.80 -11.74
N THR A 81 4.95 7.96 -11.08
CA THR A 81 4.04 8.32 -9.98
C THR A 81 4.54 7.90 -8.59
N THR A 82 5.13 6.72 -8.45
CA THR A 82 5.50 6.14 -7.14
C THR A 82 7.00 6.20 -6.91
N LYS A 83 7.47 7.39 -6.53
CA LYS A 83 8.90 7.69 -6.39
C LYS A 83 9.31 7.89 -4.95
N CYS A 84 10.51 7.43 -4.61
CA CYS A 84 11.18 7.83 -3.38
C CYS A 84 11.32 9.36 -3.36
N PRO A 85 10.92 10.05 -2.28
CA PRO A 85 11.03 11.51 -2.20
C PRO A 85 12.49 12.00 -2.25
N MET A 86 13.45 11.15 -1.88
CA MET A 86 14.87 11.51 -1.82
C MET A 86 15.59 11.27 -3.15
N CYS A 87 15.55 10.05 -3.68
CA CYS A 87 16.31 9.68 -4.88
C CYS A 87 15.49 9.66 -6.17
N LYS A 88 14.16 9.90 -6.08
CA LYS A 88 13.21 9.91 -7.21
C LYS A 88 13.11 8.60 -8.02
N GLN A 89 13.74 7.52 -7.55
CA GLN A 89 13.58 6.20 -8.15
C GLN A 89 12.26 5.56 -7.74
N TYR A 90 11.78 4.63 -8.57
CA TYR A 90 10.56 3.86 -8.30
C TYR A 90 10.61 3.16 -6.95
N VAL A 91 9.47 3.18 -6.25
CA VAL A 91 9.23 2.47 -5.02
C VAL A 91 7.93 1.72 -5.18
N GLU A 92 7.98 0.40 -5.01
CA GLU A 92 6.80 -0.47 -4.97
C GLU A 92 5.97 -0.12 -3.73
N PRO A 93 4.72 0.37 -3.89
CA PRO A 93 3.85 0.62 -2.75
C PRO A 93 3.40 -0.70 -2.12
N THR A 94 3.44 -0.77 -0.80
CA THR A 94 3.01 -1.96 -0.06
C THR A 94 1.88 -1.66 0.94
N THR A 95 1.69 -0.39 1.28
CA THR A 95 0.60 0.12 2.12
C THR A 95 0.32 1.58 1.77
N CYS A 96 -0.67 2.16 2.45
CA CYS A 96 -1.06 3.54 2.30
C CYS A 96 -1.41 4.19 3.65
N GLY A 97 -1.48 5.51 3.60
CA GLY A 97 -2.02 6.35 4.63
C GLY A 97 -2.76 7.56 4.06
N PHE A 98 -3.46 8.24 4.95
CA PHE A 98 -4.44 9.28 4.67
C PHE A 98 -4.29 10.40 5.70
N SER A 99 -4.48 11.65 5.26
CA SER A 99 -4.39 12.83 6.10
C SER A 99 -5.30 13.92 5.56
N ASN A 100 -6.06 14.58 6.44
CA ASN A 100 -6.93 15.71 6.11
C ASN A 100 -7.82 15.45 4.89
N CYS A 101 -8.46 14.27 4.81
CA CYS A 101 -9.27 13.85 3.67
C CYS A 101 -10.42 12.90 4.03
N TYR A 102 -11.32 12.67 3.07
CA TYR A 102 -12.21 11.52 3.07
C TYR A 102 -11.70 10.51 2.07
N TRP A 103 -11.76 9.23 2.44
CA TRP A 103 -11.26 8.15 1.60
C TRP A 103 -12.19 6.94 1.65
N ARG A 104 -12.19 6.20 0.56
CA ARG A 104 -12.79 4.86 0.43
C ARG A 104 -11.92 4.04 -0.50
N TRP A 105 -12.15 2.74 -0.58
CA TRP A 105 -11.41 1.87 -1.48
C TRP A 105 -12.32 0.80 -2.07
N GLU A 106 -11.92 0.30 -3.24
CA GLU A 106 -12.55 -0.80 -3.94
C GLU A 106 -11.42 -1.68 -4.49
N GLY A 107 -11.64 -2.99 -4.56
CA GLY A 107 -10.61 -3.93 -4.99
C GLY A 107 -11.17 -5.31 -5.24
N SER A 108 -10.28 -6.26 -5.51
CA SER A 108 -10.62 -7.68 -5.60
C SER A 108 -9.56 -8.50 -4.90
N LYS A 109 -10.00 -9.46 -4.09
CA LYS A 109 -9.13 -10.40 -3.37
C LYS A 109 -9.23 -11.77 -4.02
N GLN A 110 -8.08 -12.37 -4.30
CA GLN A 110 -7.97 -13.71 -4.81
C GLN A 110 -7.56 -14.65 -3.67
N LEU A 111 -8.43 -15.60 -3.32
CA LEU A 111 -8.10 -16.68 -2.38
C LEU A 111 -7.75 -17.96 -3.16
N PRO A 112 -6.86 -18.82 -2.64
CA PRO A 112 -6.54 -20.10 -3.29
C PRO A 112 -7.82 -20.93 -3.52
N GLY A 113 -8.03 -21.38 -4.76
CA GLY A 113 -9.16 -22.24 -5.13
C GLY A 113 -10.52 -21.56 -5.23
N GLN A 114 -10.61 -20.22 -5.10
CA GLN A 114 -11.86 -19.46 -5.25
C GLN A 114 -11.79 -18.49 -6.44
N PRO A 115 -12.90 -18.06 -7.05
CA PRO A 115 -12.87 -16.94 -7.99
C PRO A 115 -12.48 -15.62 -7.30
N PRO A 116 -11.99 -14.61 -8.04
CA PRO A 116 -11.74 -13.28 -7.47
C PRO A 116 -13.01 -12.71 -6.84
N MET A 117 -12.91 -12.26 -5.59
CA MET A 117 -14.03 -11.66 -4.87
C MET A 117 -13.83 -10.14 -4.81
N ARG A 118 -14.81 -9.39 -5.30
CA ARG A 118 -14.84 -7.93 -5.15
C ARG A 118 -15.01 -7.57 -3.68
N CYS A 119 -14.29 -6.55 -3.24
CA CYS A 119 -14.36 -6.02 -1.89
C CYS A 119 -14.22 -4.49 -1.92
N SER A 120 -14.78 -3.83 -0.93
CA SER A 120 -14.74 -2.37 -0.81
C SER A 120 -14.90 -1.96 0.64
N GLY A 121 -14.48 -0.73 0.96
CA GLY A 121 -14.72 -0.10 2.25
C GLY A 121 -15.59 1.14 2.13
N ASP A 122 -16.42 1.39 3.14
CA ASP A 122 -17.19 2.61 3.26
C ASP A 122 -16.29 3.85 3.41
N TRP A 123 -16.85 5.02 3.12
CA TRP A 123 -16.19 6.30 3.33
C TRP A 123 -15.76 6.48 4.79
N LYS A 124 -14.51 6.93 4.97
CA LYS A 124 -13.91 7.24 6.26
C LYS A 124 -13.26 8.62 6.21
N ALA A 125 -13.31 9.33 7.34
CA ALA A 125 -12.58 10.59 7.51
C ALA A 125 -11.18 10.31 8.09
N ALA A 126 -10.17 10.95 7.54
CA ALA A 126 -8.84 11.08 8.11
C ALA A 126 -8.68 12.55 8.57
N ASP A 127 -8.60 12.75 9.87
CA ASP A 127 -8.45 14.09 10.48
C ASP A 127 -7.01 14.62 10.33
N ASP A 128 -6.69 15.68 11.08
CA ASP A 128 -5.36 16.30 11.13
C ASP A 128 -4.35 15.44 11.92
N ALA A 129 -4.03 14.30 11.32
CA ALA A 129 -3.02 13.34 11.74
C ALA A 129 -2.67 12.43 10.57
N TYR A 130 -1.61 11.62 10.73
CA TYR A 130 -1.31 10.57 9.77
C TYR A 130 -2.04 9.29 10.14
N HIS A 131 -2.94 8.85 9.26
CA HIS A 131 -3.65 7.59 9.42
C HIS A 131 -3.07 6.58 8.45
N TYR A 132 -2.61 5.42 8.90
CA TYR A 132 -1.95 4.45 8.01
C TYR A 132 -2.29 3.03 8.41
N PHE A 133 -2.09 2.11 7.47
CA PHE A 133 -2.21 0.70 7.75
C PHE A 133 -0.85 0.11 8.14
N ASP A 134 -0.76 -0.33 9.40
CA ASP A 134 0.43 -0.97 9.95
C ASP A 134 0.60 -2.38 9.39
N GLN A 135 1.76 -2.62 8.80
CA GLN A 135 2.12 -3.91 8.21
C GLN A 135 2.80 -4.86 9.19
N THR A 136 3.21 -4.38 10.37
CA THR A 136 3.79 -5.22 11.41
C THR A 136 2.74 -6.07 12.12
N LEU A 137 1.47 -5.69 12.00
CA LEU A 137 0.32 -6.41 12.54
C LEU A 137 -0.26 -7.47 11.59
N LYS A 138 0.47 -7.87 10.54
CA LYS A 138 0.10 -9.08 9.78
C LYS A 138 -0.03 -10.22 10.77
N GLY A 139 -1.27 -10.65 11.03
CA GLY A 139 -1.57 -11.75 11.94
C GLY A 139 -0.63 -12.90 11.64
N THR A 140 0.20 -13.26 12.60
CA THR A 140 0.93 -14.51 12.62
C THR A 140 -0.11 -15.62 12.58
N ALA A 141 -0.45 -16.10 11.39
CA ALA A 141 -0.91 -17.46 11.24
C ALA A 141 0.31 -18.34 11.55
N ALA A 142 0.53 -18.61 12.82
CA ALA A 142 1.38 -19.69 13.25
C ALA A 142 0.79 -20.96 12.63
N THR A 143 1.44 -21.51 11.62
CA THR A 143 1.24 -22.90 11.26
C THR A 143 1.77 -23.72 12.43
N SER A 144 0.87 -24.15 13.32
CA SER A 144 1.16 -25.22 14.27
C SER A 144 1.47 -26.46 13.44
N GLY A 145 2.76 -26.78 13.33
CA GLY A 145 3.22 -28.07 12.86
C GLY A 145 3.12 -29.08 13.99
N THR A 146 2.30 -30.11 13.78
CA THR A 146 2.48 -31.45 14.35
C THR A 146 2.20 -32.44 13.24
#